data_AF-C0L4C6-F1
#
_entry.id   AF-C0L4C6-F1
#
_cell.length_a   1.000
_cell.length_b   1.000
_cell.length_c   1.000
_cell.angle_alpha   90.00
_cell.angle_beta   90.00
_cell.angle_gamma   90.00
#
_symmetry.space_group_name_H-M   'P 1'
#
loop_
_entity.id
_entity.type
_entity.pdbx_description
1 polymer ?
#
loop_
_entity_poly.entity_id
_entity_poly.type
_entity_poly.pdbx_seq_one_letter_code
_entity_poly.pdbx_strand_id
1 'polypeptide(L)'
;ADTTSRPDKFIGIHFFNPPQLMKLVEVIPGEKTSQEVTELTKGFVKSVNKQAVLCRKDVPGFIINRLFIPMVHEACYVKDRTGATLEEIDSAVKFKLGFPMGIFELADFTGMDVIHKATVEMHLRDKKVINPHPLVEKMFDEKKLGQKSGEGYYK
;
A
#
# COMPACT_ATOMS: atom_id res chain seq x y z
N ALA A 1 14.01 11.21 -11.76
CA ALA A 1 15.46 10.96 -11.91
C ALA A 1 16.20 12.14 -12.57
N ASP A 2 15.49 13.18 -13.00
CA ASP A 2 16.06 14.22 -13.88
C ASP A 2 16.87 15.29 -13.14
N THR A 3 16.96 15.20 -11.81
CA THR A 3 17.78 16.08 -10.96
C THR A 3 19.12 15.47 -10.57
N THR A 4 19.36 14.17 -10.84
CA THR A 4 20.65 13.51 -10.57
C THR A 4 21.49 13.42 -11.84
N SER A 5 22.81 13.53 -11.69
CA SER A 5 23.78 13.30 -12.77
C SER A 5 24.01 11.81 -13.07
N ARG A 6 23.45 10.89 -12.28
CA ARG A 6 23.61 9.42 -12.43
C ARG A 6 22.24 8.70 -12.44
N PRO A 7 21.35 9.02 -13.39
CA PRO A 7 20.00 8.47 -13.43
C PRO A 7 19.97 6.95 -13.67
N ASP A 8 21.01 6.39 -14.27
CA ASP A 8 21.24 4.96 -14.48
C ASP A 8 21.47 4.16 -13.20
N LYS A 9 21.81 4.85 -12.11
CA LYS A 9 22.09 4.28 -10.78
C LYS A 9 21.08 4.65 -9.71
N PHE A 10 20.00 5.31 -10.11
CA PHE A 10 18.87 5.60 -9.23
C PHE A 10 17.88 4.43 -9.28
N ILE A 11 17.45 3.93 -8.13
CA ILE A 11 16.45 2.86 -8.04
C ILE A 11 15.66 2.97 -6.73
N GLY A 12 14.36 2.66 -6.78
CA GLY A 12 13.51 2.60 -5.59
C GLY A 12 13.58 1.23 -4.90
N ILE A 13 13.59 1.24 -3.57
CA ILE A 13 13.46 0.04 -2.73
C ILE A 13 12.40 0.32 -1.66
N HIS A 14 11.31 -0.42 -1.68
CA HIS A 14 10.19 -0.22 -0.76
C HIS A 14 10.04 -1.43 0.17
N PHE A 15 10.38 -1.22 1.44
CA PHE A 15 10.20 -2.16 2.54
C PHE A 15 8.82 -1.95 3.19
N PHE A 16 8.30 -3.01 3.81
CA PHE A 16 7.01 -2.97 4.51
C PHE A 16 7.21 -3.00 6.03
N ASN A 17 6.43 -2.20 6.77
CA ASN A 17 6.53 -2.10 8.21
C ASN A 17 5.83 -3.28 8.92
N PRO A 18 6.41 -3.89 9.97
CA PRO A 18 7.80 -3.73 10.43
C PRO A 18 8.82 -4.47 9.53
N PRO A 19 9.88 -3.79 9.05
CA PRO A 19 10.77 -4.32 8.01
C PRO A 19 11.56 -5.55 8.45
N GLN A 20 11.77 -5.74 9.75
CA GLN A 20 12.42 -6.92 10.30
C GLN A 20 11.56 -8.19 10.15
N LEU A 21 10.22 -8.08 10.25
CA LEU A 21 9.32 -9.23 10.14
C LEU A 21 8.83 -9.45 8.70
N MET A 22 8.57 -8.38 7.96
CA MET A 22 8.00 -8.47 6.62
C MET A 22 9.02 -9.08 5.65
N LYS A 23 8.60 -10.11 4.92
CA LYS A 23 9.49 -10.85 4.00
C LYS A 23 9.64 -10.17 2.65
N LEU A 24 8.67 -9.37 2.22
CA LEU A 24 8.62 -8.78 0.89
C LEU A 24 9.36 -7.45 0.82
N VAL A 25 9.98 -7.16 -0.32
CA VAL A 25 10.50 -5.85 -0.69
C VAL A 25 10.23 -5.61 -2.17
N GLU A 26 9.69 -4.44 -2.52
CA GLU A 26 9.50 -4.02 -3.90
C GLU A 26 10.76 -3.32 -4.42
N VAL A 27 11.27 -3.77 -5.56
CA VAL A 27 12.38 -3.16 -6.31
C VAL A 27 11.79 -2.43 -7.50
N ILE A 28 12.02 -1.12 -7.59
CA ILE A 28 11.31 -0.22 -8.50
C ILE A 28 12.34 0.50 -9.39
N PRO A 29 12.75 -0.09 -10.52
CA PRO A 29 13.54 0.61 -11.53
C PRO A 29 12.74 1.77 -12.11
N GLY A 30 13.37 2.94 -12.20
CA GLY A 30 12.88 4.04 -13.02
C GLY A 30 13.23 3.82 -14.49
N GLU A 31 12.73 4.69 -15.37
CA GLU A 31 12.89 4.56 -16.82
C GLU A 31 14.36 4.47 -17.29
N LYS A 32 15.25 5.19 -16.60
CA LYS A 32 16.68 5.26 -16.92
C LYS A 32 17.53 4.25 -16.14
N THR A 33 16.96 3.54 -15.15
CA THR A 33 17.71 2.63 -14.27
C THR A 33 18.33 1.49 -15.06
N SER A 34 19.62 1.25 -14.87
CA SER A 34 20.31 0.16 -15.56
C SER A 34 19.89 -1.23 -15.04
N GLN A 35 19.99 -2.23 -15.91
CA GLN A 35 19.76 -3.63 -15.54
C GLN A 35 20.77 -4.11 -14.48
N GLU A 36 22.02 -3.65 -14.56
CA GLU A 36 23.06 -3.95 -13.59
C GLU A 36 22.64 -3.53 -12.17
N VAL A 37 22.16 -2.30 -12.02
CA VAL A 37 21.71 -1.77 -10.72
C VAL A 37 20.48 -2.52 -10.24
N THR A 38 19.57 -2.89 -11.14
CA THR A 38 18.38 -3.69 -10.80
C THR A 38 18.76 -5.07 -10.24
N GLU A 39 19.69 -5.78 -10.89
CA GLU A 39 20.15 -7.09 -10.42
C GLU A 39 20.98 -6.98 -9.13
N LEU A 40 21.82 -5.95 -9.00
CA LEU A 40 22.54 -5.65 -7.77
C LEU A 40 21.58 -5.46 -6.59
N THR A 41 20.53 -4.65 -6.78
CA THR A 41 19.51 -4.40 -5.75
C THR A 41 18.72 -5.66 -5.40
N LYS A 42 18.35 -6.49 -6.39
CA LYS A 42 17.72 -7.80 -6.11
C LYS A 42 18.64 -8.71 -5.31
N GLY A 43 19.94 -8.69 -5.60
CA GLY A 43 20.97 -9.41 -4.85
C GLY A 43 21.06 -8.93 -3.39
N PHE A 44 21.07 -7.62 -3.18
CA PHE A 44 21.05 -7.02 -1.84
C PHE A 44 19.79 -7.41 -1.05
N VAL A 45 18.60 -7.33 -1.64
CA VAL A 45 17.36 -7.72 -0.97
C VAL A 45 17.39 -9.19 -0.54
N LYS A 46 17.92 -10.08 -1.38
CA LYS A 46 18.10 -11.50 -1.03
C LYS A 46 19.12 -11.69 0.09
N SER A 47 20.23 -10.94 0.10
CA SER A 47 21.28 -11.09 1.12
C SER A 47 20.82 -10.70 2.52
N VAL A 48 19.79 -9.85 2.63
CA VAL A 48 19.13 -9.51 3.90
C VAL A 48 17.92 -10.41 4.21
N ASN A 49 17.86 -11.62 3.61
CA ASN A 49 16.81 -12.63 3.79
C ASN A 49 15.40 -12.14 3.46
N LYS A 50 15.27 -11.28 2.43
CA LYS A 50 13.99 -10.79 1.92
C LYS A 50 13.72 -11.29 0.50
N GLN A 51 12.44 -11.34 0.17
CA GLN A 51 11.93 -11.67 -1.16
C GLN A 51 11.79 -10.38 -1.97
N ALA A 52 12.63 -10.24 -2.98
CA ALA A 52 12.52 -9.15 -3.95
C ALA A 52 11.38 -9.41 -4.94
N VAL A 53 10.51 -8.42 -5.14
CA VAL A 53 9.55 -8.37 -6.25
C VAL A 53 9.88 -7.18 -7.12
N LEU A 54 9.96 -7.40 -8.44
CA LEU A 54 10.30 -6.36 -9.39
C LEU A 54 9.05 -5.63 -9.89
N CYS A 55 8.95 -4.35 -9.56
CA CYS A 55 7.96 -3.43 -10.12
C CYS A 55 8.47 -2.94 -11.48
N ARG A 56 8.17 -3.71 -12.54
CA ARG A 56 8.69 -3.46 -13.91
C ARG A 56 8.35 -2.08 -14.49
N LYS A 57 7.33 -1.41 -13.95
CA LYS A 57 6.95 -0.06 -14.32
C LYS A 57 6.73 0.75 -13.05
N ASP A 58 7.22 1.99 -13.05
CA ASP A 58 6.86 2.98 -12.04
C ASP A 58 5.41 3.43 -12.29
N VAL A 59 4.48 2.76 -11.61
CA VAL A 59 3.06 3.10 -11.58
C VAL A 59 2.67 3.55 -10.19
N PRO A 60 1.66 4.43 -10.04
CA PRO A 60 1.21 4.86 -8.72
C PRO A 60 0.77 3.66 -7.87
N GLY A 61 1.33 3.58 -6.66
CA GLY A 61 1.09 2.50 -5.70
C GLY A 61 1.87 1.21 -5.94
N PHE A 62 2.79 1.16 -6.91
CA PHE A 62 3.61 -0.02 -7.21
C PHE A 62 2.73 -1.28 -7.39
N ILE A 63 2.98 -2.36 -6.64
CA ILE A 63 2.15 -3.57 -6.69
C ILE A 63 1.24 -3.61 -5.45
N ILE A 64 1.82 -3.57 -4.25
CA ILE A 64 1.04 -3.79 -3.02
C ILE A 64 0.08 -2.65 -2.74
N ASN A 65 0.53 -1.39 -2.76
CA ASN A 65 -0.37 -0.25 -2.49
C ASN A 65 -1.42 -0.10 -3.60
N ARG A 66 -1.09 -0.47 -4.84
CA ARG A 66 -2.01 -0.52 -5.98
C ARG A 66 -3.11 -1.58 -5.84
N LEU A 67 -2.91 -2.60 -5.02
CA LEU A 67 -3.95 -3.57 -4.68
C LEU A 67 -4.68 -3.16 -3.39
N PHE A 68 -3.91 -2.88 -2.34
CA PHE A 68 -4.43 -2.69 -0.99
C PHE A 68 -5.32 -1.46 -0.85
N ILE A 69 -4.87 -0.29 -1.33
CA ILE A 69 -5.61 0.95 -1.12
C ILE A 69 -6.98 0.93 -1.84
N PRO A 70 -7.09 0.52 -3.13
CA PRO A 70 -8.40 0.34 -3.75
C PRO A 70 -9.29 -0.67 -3.01
N MET A 71 -8.74 -1.76 -2.46
CA MET A 71 -9.52 -2.73 -1.69
C MET A 71 -10.12 -2.12 -0.42
N VAL A 72 -9.40 -1.24 0.29
CA VAL A 72 -9.94 -0.51 1.45
C VAL A 72 -11.12 0.38 1.02
N HIS A 73 -10.98 1.11 -0.09
CA HIS A 73 -12.08 1.94 -0.61
C HIS A 73 -13.28 1.12 -1.07
N GLU A 74 -13.06 0.00 -1.76
CA GLU A 74 -14.16 -0.89 -2.18
C GLU A 74 -14.84 -1.53 -0.97
N ALA A 75 -14.11 -1.87 0.09
CA ALA A 75 -14.71 -2.38 1.33
C ALA A 75 -15.68 -1.37 1.97
N CYS A 76 -15.35 -0.07 1.96
CA CYS A 76 -16.28 0.98 2.36
C CYS A 76 -17.54 1.00 1.49
N TYR A 77 -17.41 0.88 0.16
CA TYR A 77 -18.57 0.82 -0.73
C TYR A 77 -19.40 -0.46 -0.55
N VAL A 78 -18.77 -1.60 -0.28
CA VAL A 78 -19.48 -2.85 0.03
C VAL A 78 -20.33 -2.66 1.28
N LYS A 79 -19.76 -2.07 2.34
CA LYS A 79 -20.51 -1.71 3.55
C LYS A 79 -21.72 -0.83 3.22
N ASP A 80 -21.53 0.25 2.46
CA ASP A 80 -22.60 1.19 2.13
C ASP A 80 -23.70 0.56 1.26
N ARG A 81 -23.35 -0.32 0.32
CA ARG A 81 -24.30 -0.94 -0.62
C ARG A 81 -25.03 -2.15 -0.05
N THR A 82 -24.40 -2.90 0.85
CA THR A 82 -24.94 -4.16 1.37
C THR A 82 -25.47 -4.05 2.79
N GLY A 83 -25.04 -3.04 3.54
CA GLY A 83 -25.34 -2.91 4.98
C GLY A 83 -24.51 -3.85 5.87
N ALA A 84 -23.56 -4.60 5.31
CA ALA A 84 -22.69 -5.49 6.09
C ALA A 84 -21.85 -4.70 7.10
N THR A 85 -21.61 -5.28 8.28
CA THR A 85 -20.78 -4.65 9.30
C THR A 85 -19.29 -4.73 8.96
N LEU A 86 -18.47 -3.96 9.68
CA LEU A 86 -17.00 -4.01 9.51
C LEU A 86 -16.48 -5.42 9.79
N GLU A 87 -16.99 -6.05 10.86
CA GLU A 87 -16.62 -7.38 11.31
C GLU A 87 -17.02 -8.47 10.30
N GLU A 88 -18.18 -8.34 9.65
CA GLU A 88 -18.63 -9.27 8.61
C GLU A 88 -17.71 -9.21 7.38
N ILE A 89 -17.39 -8.00 6.93
CA ILE A 89 -16.49 -7.79 5.79
C ILE A 89 -15.08 -8.29 6.13
N ASP A 90 -14.55 -7.95 7.30
CA ASP A 90 -13.25 -8.41 7.76
C ASP A 90 -13.20 -9.93 7.94
N SER A 91 -14.30 -10.54 8.41
CA SER A 91 -14.42 -11.99 8.50
C SER A 91 -14.40 -12.65 7.13
N ALA A 92 -15.09 -12.08 6.13
CA ALA A 92 -15.03 -12.57 4.75
C ALA A 92 -13.60 -12.47 4.19
N VAL A 93 -12.91 -11.34 4.42
CA VAL A 93 -11.52 -11.13 3.98
C VAL A 93 -10.57 -12.12 4.67
N LYS A 94 -10.70 -12.34 5.98
CA LYS A 94 -9.86 -13.28 6.72
C LYS A 94 -10.12 -14.74 6.34
N PHE A 95 -11.37 -15.17 6.49
CA PHE A 95 -11.69 -16.60 6.45
C PHE A 95 -12.03 -17.13 5.06
N LYS A 96 -12.42 -16.25 4.12
CA LYS A 96 -12.70 -16.66 2.74
C LYS A 96 -11.61 -16.25 1.75
N LEU A 97 -11.09 -15.03 1.83
CA LEU A 97 -9.98 -14.59 0.97
C LEU A 97 -8.60 -15.01 1.52
N GLY A 98 -8.54 -15.45 2.78
CA GLY A 98 -7.33 -16.03 3.37
C GLY A 98 -6.32 -15.00 3.86
N PHE A 99 -6.74 -13.75 4.09
CA PHE A 99 -5.85 -12.73 4.60
C PHE A 99 -5.57 -12.98 6.09
N PRO A 100 -4.36 -12.68 6.60
CA PRO A 100 -4.04 -12.84 8.02
C PRO A 100 -4.79 -11.84 8.91
N MET A 101 -5.36 -10.79 8.32
CA MET A 101 -6.03 -9.68 8.99
C MET A 101 -7.17 -9.17 8.09
N GLY A 102 -8.24 -8.67 8.69
CA GLY A 102 -9.34 -8.01 7.99
C GLY A 102 -8.86 -6.79 7.21
N ILE A 103 -9.64 -6.36 6.22
CA ILE A 103 -9.26 -5.20 5.41
C ILE A 103 -9.29 -3.90 6.23
N PHE A 104 -10.27 -3.73 7.12
CA PHE A 104 -10.37 -2.58 8.01
C PHE A 104 -9.38 -2.67 9.17
N GLU A 105 -9.20 -3.87 9.76
CA GLU A 105 -8.14 -4.12 10.74
C GLU A 105 -6.75 -3.75 10.18
N LEU A 106 -6.45 -4.17 8.93
CA LEU A 106 -5.19 -3.87 8.27
C LEU A 106 -5.08 -2.39 7.92
N ALA A 107 -6.18 -1.73 7.59
CA ALA A 107 -6.21 -0.29 7.37
C ALA A 107 -5.87 0.49 8.64
N ASP A 108 -6.44 0.11 9.79
CA ASP A 108 -6.14 0.72 11.09
C ASP A 108 -4.71 0.43 11.57
N PHE A 109 -4.17 -0.75 11.25
CA PHE A 109 -2.78 -1.08 11.52
C PHE A 109 -1.81 -0.26 10.65
N THR A 110 -2.15 -0.06 9.37
CA THR A 110 -1.35 0.72 8.41
C THR A 110 -1.38 2.22 8.75
N GLY A 111 -2.57 2.71 9.14
CA GLY A 111 -2.84 4.09 9.49
C GLY A 111 -3.56 4.86 8.40
N MET A 112 -4.65 5.54 8.77
CA MET A 112 -5.53 6.23 7.80
C MET A 112 -4.89 7.45 7.13
N ASP A 113 -3.90 8.07 7.74
CA ASP A 113 -3.08 9.12 7.11
C ASP A 113 -2.18 8.58 5.99
N VAL A 114 -1.63 7.38 6.15
CA VAL A 114 -0.83 6.72 5.10
C VAL A 114 -1.74 6.37 3.93
N ILE A 115 -2.89 5.75 4.23
CA ILE A 115 -3.90 5.40 3.22
C ILE A 115 -4.38 6.65 2.50
N HIS A 116 -4.82 7.69 3.23
CA HIS A 116 -5.31 8.93 2.65
C HIS A 116 -4.27 9.59 1.74
N LYS A 117 -3.03 9.79 2.22
CA LYS A 117 -1.96 10.41 1.41
C LYS A 117 -1.67 9.60 0.16
N ALA A 118 -1.59 8.27 0.28
CA ALA A 118 -1.35 7.42 -0.87
C ALA A 118 -2.54 7.42 -1.84
N THR A 119 -3.79 7.48 -1.36
CA THR A 119 -4.99 7.67 -2.19
C THR A 119 -4.91 8.96 -3.00
N VAL A 120 -4.57 10.08 -2.37
CA VAL A 120 -4.44 11.38 -3.06
C VAL A 120 -3.37 11.31 -4.15
N GLU A 121 -2.17 10.84 -3.82
CA GLU A 121 -1.06 10.74 -4.78
C GLU A 121 -1.37 9.79 -5.94
N MET A 122 -1.98 8.64 -5.64
CA MET A 122 -2.35 7.67 -6.66
C MET A 122 -3.44 8.22 -7.58
N HIS A 123 -4.49 8.81 -7.03
CA HIS A 123 -5.59 9.37 -7.81
C HIS A 123 -5.16 10.59 -8.64
N LEU A 124 -4.23 11.40 -8.14
CA LEU A 124 -3.66 12.53 -8.88
C LEU A 124 -2.91 12.07 -10.14
N ARG A 125 -2.14 10.98 -10.03
CA ARG A 125 -1.34 10.43 -11.16
C ARG A 125 -2.16 9.56 -12.11
N ASP A 126 -3.21 8.89 -11.62
CA ASP A 126 -4.08 8.02 -12.42
C ASP A 126 -5.50 8.01 -11.83
N LYS A 127 -6.41 8.83 -12.37
CA LYS A 127 -7.79 8.91 -11.86
C LYS A 127 -8.58 7.61 -11.91
N LYS A 128 -8.14 6.61 -12.69
CA LYS A 128 -8.80 5.31 -12.82
C LYS A 128 -8.31 4.30 -11.79
N VAL A 129 -7.21 4.59 -11.07
CA VAL A 129 -6.59 3.62 -10.15
C VAL A 129 -7.45 3.36 -8.91
N ILE A 130 -8.11 4.39 -8.41
CA ILE A 130 -8.90 4.37 -7.18
C ILE A 130 -10.13 5.24 -7.41
N ASN A 131 -11.28 4.74 -6.98
CA ASN A 131 -12.48 5.54 -6.72
C ASN A 131 -12.48 5.96 -5.24
N PRO A 132 -12.11 7.20 -4.88
CA PRO A 132 -11.91 7.58 -3.48
C PRO A 132 -13.24 7.63 -2.71
N HIS A 133 -13.32 6.82 -1.66
CA HIS A 133 -14.43 6.85 -0.73
C HIS A 133 -14.32 8.04 0.25
N PRO A 134 -15.38 8.86 0.44
CA PRO A 134 -15.32 10.08 1.26
C PRO A 134 -15.02 9.82 2.75
N LEU A 135 -15.36 8.62 3.25
CA LEU A 135 -15.03 8.22 4.64
C LEU A 135 -13.52 8.28 4.93
N VAL A 136 -12.66 7.97 3.97
CA VAL A 136 -11.21 7.96 4.19
C VAL A 136 -10.67 9.37 4.46
N GLU A 137 -11.13 10.36 3.68
CA GLU A 137 -10.80 11.78 3.89
C GLU A 137 -11.35 12.27 5.23
N LYS A 138 -12.62 11.96 5.51
CA LYS A 138 -13.26 12.30 6.79
C LYS A 138 -12.49 11.77 8.00
N MET A 139 -12.06 10.50 7.98
CA MET A 139 -11.31 9.90 9.10
C MET A 139 -9.93 10.54 9.27
N PHE A 140 -9.27 10.91 8.17
CA PHE A 140 -8.00 11.62 8.21
C PHE A 140 -8.14 13.03 8.84
N ASP A 141 -9.19 13.75 8.47
CA ASP A 141 -9.49 15.08 9.01
C ASP A 141 -9.83 15.03 10.51
N GLU A 142 -10.63 14.03 10.92
CA GLU A 142 -11.01 13.76 12.31
C GLU A 142 -9.87 13.16 13.16
N LYS A 143 -8.68 12.93 12.59
CA LYS A 143 -7.53 12.28 13.26
C LYS A 143 -7.82 10.89 13.82
N LYS A 144 -8.76 10.18 13.19
CA LYS A 144 -9.01 8.75 13.41
C LYS A 144 -8.05 7.93 12.55
N LEU A 145 -6.80 7.87 12.99
CA LEU A 145 -5.66 7.32 12.26
C LEU A 145 -5.42 5.83 12.51
N GLY A 146 -6.35 5.12 13.15
CA GLY A 146 -6.22 3.70 13.48
C GLY A 146 -5.49 3.48 14.81
N GLN A 147 -4.73 2.39 14.90
CA GLN A 147 -4.12 1.94 16.15
C GLN A 147 -3.24 3.01 16.82
N LYS A 148 -2.54 3.82 16.02
CA LYS A 148 -1.63 4.86 16.54
C LYS A 148 -2.32 6.06 17.18
N SER A 149 -3.61 6.26 16.90
CA SER A 149 -4.44 7.29 17.56
C SER A 149 -5.46 6.68 18.52
N GLY A 150 -5.49 5.35 18.66
CA GLY A 150 -6.45 4.62 19.49
C GLY A 150 -7.87 4.54 18.91
N GLU A 151 -8.08 5.00 17.69
CA GLU A 151 -9.37 4.90 16.99
C GLU A 151 -9.17 5.08 15.48
N GLY A 152 -9.84 4.23 14.70
CA GLY A 152 -9.95 4.26 13.25
C GLY A 152 -11.30 3.70 12.82
N TYR A 153 -11.30 2.63 12.04
CA TYR A 153 -12.51 1.85 11.76
C TYR A 153 -13.00 1.15 13.04
N TYR A 154 -12.07 0.70 13.86
CA TYR A 154 -12.31 0.13 15.19
C TYR A 154 -11.81 1.06 16.30
N LYS A 155 -12.23 0.75 17.53
CA LYS A 155 -11.73 1.34 18.78
C LYS A 155 -10.85 0.34 19.51
#